data_AF-A0A7C7SYG9-F1
#
_entry.id   AF-A0A7C7SYG9-F1
#
_cell.length_a   1.000
_cell.length_b   1.000
_cell.length_c   1.000
_cell.angle_alpha   90.00
_cell.angle_beta   90.00
_cell.angle_gamma   90.00
#
_symmetry.space_group_name_H-M   'P 1'
#
loop_
_entity.id
_entity.type
_entity.pdbx_description
1 polymer ?
#
loop_
_entity_poly.entity_id
_entity_poly.type
_entity_poly.pdbx_seq_one_letter_code
_entity_poly.pdbx_strand_id
1 'polypeptide(L)'
;MFTYGRQASLGKFLINKRDMTIAALRNGQNYYQSAQCLNLNDEQLEFHKIAYLGASYSLFESYLLDISEEMLKCFPDKSKNTEIKFHDALKGTGLLISDMADKQANQLGYKSFVDIVSIVASYFHCEFNDPSLEIVQEFKATRDIYLHNAGRWNVIYQRKAGPKARKEPSNCKPLPLNNQYIEDGVSALIDFIETFHKQGPQQMERYNRTKAFAEMWKKSALEPLISFDDAWDVEPNDMIRPKDILYTYGWSGSEKYLVDFFLIIFGGKNHKSVESDVHEALRRWPSETASGQIVLSWLEYPFTF
;
A
#
# COMPACT_ATOMS: atom_id res chain seq x y z
N MET A 1 7.67 15.45 -8.39
CA MET A 1 6.80 15.91 -7.30
C MET A 1 7.15 15.12 -6.06
N PHE A 2 7.39 15.76 -4.92
CA PHE A 2 7.75 15.06 -3.69
C PHE A 2 6.51 14.66 -2.89
N THR A 3 6.59 13.50 -2.23
CA THR A 3 5.51 12.88 -1.43
C THR A 3 6.05 12.33 -0.11
N TYR A 4 7.12 12.94 0.41
CA TYR A 4 7.82 12.53 1.64
C TYR A 4 6.89 12.44 2.84
N GLY A 5 5.88 13.31 2.94
CA GLY A 5 4.89 13.27 4.02
C GLY A 5 4.19 11.91 4.08
N ARG A 6 3.66 11.45 2.95
CA ARG A 6 3.00 10.13 2.83
C ARG A 6 3.97 8.97 3.05
N GLN A 7 5.19 9.10 2.55
CA GLN A 7 6.22 8.08 2.72
C GLN A 7 6.59 7.85 4.20
N ALA A 8 6.35 8.82 5.09
CA ALA A 8 6.63 8.70 6.53
C ALA A 8 5.83 7.57 7.22
N SER A 9 4.69 7.15 6.66
CA SER A 9 3.85 6.07 7.21
C SER A 9 3.84 4.79 6.36
N LEU A 10 4.51 4.78 5.20
CA LEU A 10 4.41 3.69 4.23
C LEU A 10 4.81 2.34 4.82
N GLY A 11 5.95 2.27 5.52
CA GLY A 11 6.44 1.01 6.08
C GLY A 11 5.47 0.41 7.10
N LYS A 12 4.96 1.25 8.00
CA LYS A 12 3.93 0.86 8.98
C LYS A 12 2.64 0.41 8.29
N PHE A 13 2.20 1.12 7.25
CA PHE A 13 1.02 0.75 6.47
C PHE A 13 1.17 -0.66 5.86
N LEU A 14 2.30 -0.93 5.20
CA LEU A 14 2.53 -2.22 4.53
C LEU A 14 2.52 -3.39 5.53
N ILE A 15 3.21 -3.23 6.68
CA ILE A 15 3.22 -4.24 7.76
C ILE A 15 1.81 -4.46 8.29
N ASN A 16 1.13 -3.39 8.69
CA ASN A 16 -0.21 -3.48 9.24
C ASN A 16 -1.18 -4.11 8.25
N LYS A 17 -1.09 -3.75 6.97
CA LYS A 17 -2.01 -4.27 5.95
C LYS A 17 -1.81 -5.77 5.72
N ARG A 18 -0.56 -6.24 5.69
CA ARG A 18 -0.23 -7.68 5.67
C ARG A 18 -0.82 -8.40 6.88
N ASP A 19 -0.48 -7.92 8.08
CA ASP A 19 -0.84 -8.61 9.33
C ASP A 19 -2.35 -8.62 9.56
N MET A 20 -3.04 -7.51 9.26
CA MET A 20 -4.49 -7.43 9.33
C MET A 20 -5.17 -8.39 8.35
N THR A 21 -4.70 -8.47 7.10
CA THR A 21 -5.29 -9.39 6.10
C THR A 21 -5.07 -10.85 6.48
N ILE A 22 -3.84 -11.22 6.90
CA ILE A 22 -3.54 -12.59 7.36
C ILE A 22 -4.40 -12.95 8.58
N ALA A 23 -4.48 -12.06 9.57
CA ALA A 23 -5.31 -12.27 10.74
C ALA A 23 -6.79 -12.43 10.37
N ALA A 24 -7.31 -11.61 9.44
CA ALA A 24 -8.68 -11.72 8.96
C ALA A 24 -8.95 -13.06 8.25
N LEU A 25 -8.03 -13.54 7.41
CA LEU A 25 -8.14 -14.85 6.76
C LEU A 25 -8.14 -16.00 7.78
N ARG A 26 -7.22 -15.98 8.74
CA ARG A 26 -7.14 -16.99 9.84
C ARG A 26 -8.40 -16.98 10.70
N ASN A 27 -8.89 -15.80 11.07
CA ASN A 27 -10.15 -15.68 11.82
C ASN A 27 -11.33 -16.19 11.00
N GLY A 28 -11.39 -15.87 9.71
CA GLY A 28 -12.37 -16.41 8.78
C GLY A 28 -12.34 -17.95 8.71
N GLN A 29 -11.15 -18.55 8.72
CA GLN A 29 -10.97 -20.00 8.72
C GLN A 29 -11.50 -20.64 10.01
N ASN A 30 -11.21 -20.03 11.15
CA ASN A 30 -11.76 -20.48 12.44
C ASN A 30 -13.30 -20.41 12.46
N TYR A 31 -13.88 -19.34 11.92
CA TYR A 31 -15.34 -19.22 11.81
C TYR A 31 -15.93 -20.26 10.87
N TYR A 32 -15.29 -20.50 9.72
CA TYR A 32 -15.70 -21.51 8.75
C TYR A 32 -15.70 -22.92 9.38
N GLN A 33 -14.64 -23.29 10.10
CA GLN A 33 -14.56 -24.56 10.81
C GLN A 33 -15.61 -24.67 11.92
N SER A 34 -15.85 -23.60 12.68
CA SER A 34 -16.89 -23.58 13.71
C SER A 34 -18.28 -23.79 13.13
N ALA A 35 -18.56 -23.22 11.95
CA ALA A 35 -19.83 -23.37 11.26
C ALA A 35 -20.08 -24.79 10.74
N GLN A 36 -19.03 -25.55 10.41
CA GLN A 36 -19.15 -26.95 10.02
C GLN A 36 -19.61 -27.87 11.15
N CYS A 37 -19.38 -27.47 12.41
CA CYS A 37 -19.85 -28.19 13.58
C CYS A 37 -21.32 -27.93 13.90
N LEU A 38 -21.99 -27.02 13.17
CA LEU A 38 -23.41 -26.75 13.32
C LEU A 38 -24.24 -27.74 12.51
N ASN A 39 -25.45 -28.05 12.97
CA ASN A 39 -26.42 -28.88 12.25
C ASN A 39 -27.07 -28.10 11.09
N LEU A 40 -26.26 -27.69 10.12
CA LEU A 40 -26.73 -27.07 8.88
C LEU A 40 -27.21 -28.15 7.91
N ASN A 41 -28.25 -27.83 7.13
CA ASN A 41 -28.61 -28.68 5.99
C ASN A 41 -27.63 -28.47 4.82
N ASP A 42 -27.73 -29.32 3.80
CA ASP A 42 -26.81 -29.30 2.65
C ASP A 42 -26.80 -27.96 1.91
N GLU A 43 -27.96 -27.32 1.73
CA GLU A 43 -28.09 -26.02 1.05
C GLU A 43 -27.42 -24.89 1.84
N GLN A 44 -27.60 -24.89 3.16
CA GLN A 44 -26.96 -23.92 4.07
C GLN A 44 -25.45 -24.10 4.10
N LEU A 45 -24.97 -25.34 4.12
CA LEU A 45 -23.55 -25.65 4.09
C LEU A 45 -22.91 -25.21 2.77
N GLU A 46 -23.58 -25.46 1.64
CA GLU A 46 -23.12 -25.04 0.33
C GLU A 46 -23.08 -23.51 0.21
N PHE A 47 -24.14 -22.82 0.64
CA PHE A 47 -24.16 -21.37 0.68
C PHE A 47 -23.02 -20.81 1.54
N HIS A 48 -22.78 -21.41 2.72
CA HIS A 48 -21.71 -20.99 3.61
C HIS A 48 -20.33 -21.13 2.96
N LYS A 49 -20.07 -22.24 2.24
CA LYS A 49 -18.83 -22.46 1.49
C LYS A 49 -18.62 -21.41 0.39
N ILE A 50 -19.67 -21.10 -0.37
CA ILE A 50 -19.62 -20.11 -1.44
C ILE A 50 -19.36 -18.71 -0.86
N ALA A 51 -20.06 -18.35 0.22
CA ALA A 51 -19.88 -17.07 0.89
C ALA A 51 -18.46 -16.93 1.44
N TYR A 52 -17.93 -17.97 2.07
CA TYR A 52 -16.58 -17.96 2.61
C TYR A 52 -15.50 -17.91 1.51
N LEU A 53 -15.65 -18.67 0.43
CA LEU A 53 -14.81 -18.58 -0.77
C LEU A 53 -14.78 -17.14 -1.32
N GLY A 54 -15.95 -16.52 -1.46
CA GLY A 54 -16.09 -15.13 -1.91
C GLY A 54 -15.40 -14.13 -0.99
N ALA A 55 -15.64 -14.23 0.31
CA ALA A 55 -15.08 -13.33 1.32
C ALA A 55 -13.55 -13.45 1.40
N SER A 56 -13.01 -14.67 1.45
CA SER A 56 -11.57 -14.92 1.56
C SER A 56 -10.80 -14.36 0.37
N TYR A 57 -11.27 -14.63 -0.86
CA TYR A 57 -10.62 -14.06 -2.04
C TYR A 57 -10.76 -12.52 -2.09
N SER A 58 -11.91 -11.96 -1.68
CA SER A 58 -12.09 -10.50 -1.67
C SER A 58 -11.13 -9.80 -0.70
N LEU A 59 -10.91 -10.37 0.50
CA LEU A 59 -9.92 -9.86 1.46
C LEU A 59 -8.50 -9.85 0.86
N PHE A 60 -8.14 -10.92 0.16
CA PHE A 60 -6.87 -11.05 -0.53
C PHE A 60 -6.73 -10.04 -1.69
N GLU A 61 -7.75 -9.89 -2.52
CA GLU A 61 -7.75 -8.94 -3.64
C GLU A 61 -7.62 -7.50 -3.12
N SER A 62 -8.37 -7.14 -2.08
CA SER A 62 -8.24 -5.85 -1.40
C SER A 62 -6.82 -5.61 -0.87
N TYR A 63 -6.13 -6.62 -0.34
CA TYR A 63 -4.73 -6.45 0.06
C TYR A 63 -3.86 -5.98 -1.12
N LEU A 64 -3.95 -6.63 -2.28
CA LEU A 64 -3.16 -6.26 -3.46
C LEU A 64 -3.52 -4.87 -3.99
N LEU A 65 -4.81 -4.52 -4.01
CA LEU A 65 -5.26 -3.21 -4.48
C LEU A 65 -4.86 -2.09 -3.53
N ASP A 66 -5.00 -2.28 -2.22
CA ASP A 66 -4.70 -1.27 -1.23
C ASP A 66 -3.18 -0.97 -1.16
N ILE A 67 -2.32 -2.00 -1.23
CA ILE A 67 -0.87 -1.76 -1.30
C ILE A 67 -0.47 -1.10 -2.63
N SER A 68 -1.20 -1.37 -3.70
CA SER A 68 -0.96 -0.73 -5.01
C SER A 68 -1.31 0.75 -4.96
N GLU A 69 -2.49 1.07 -4.43
CA GLU A 69 -2.96 2.44 -4.24
C GLU A 69 -1.99 3.24 -3.38
N GLU A 70 -1.57 2.70 -2.22
CA GLU A 70 -0.63 3.37 -1.33
C GLU A 70 0.75 3.58 -1.99
N MET A 71 1.22 2.59 -2.75
CA MET A 71 2.46 2.72 -3.52
C MET A 71 2.38 3.81 -4.59
N LEU A 72 1.26 3.95 -5.27
CA LEU A 72 1.04 5.01 -6.27
C LEU A 72 0.91 6.39 -5.61
N LYS A 73 0.32 6.47 -4.41
CA LYS A 73 0.27 7.71 -3.60
C LYS A 73 1.66 8.12 -3.12
N CYS A 74 2.47 7.17 -2.69
CA CYS A 74 3.83 7.41 -2.20
C CYS A 74 4.84 7.63 -3.33
N PHE A 75 4.62 7.05 -4.51
CA PHE A 75 5.53 7.15 -5.66
C PHE A 75 4.73 7.35 -6.96
N PRO A 76 4.22 8.57 -7.22
CA PRO A 76 3.37 8.85 -8.37
C PRO A 76 4.03 8.54 -9.73
N ASP A 77 5.37 8.61 -9.79
CA ASP A 77 6.15 8.29 -11.00
C ASP A 77 6.05 6.81 -11.41
N LYS A 78 5.55 5.92 -10.53
CA LYS A 78 5.24 4.53 -10.88
C LYS A 78 3.98 4.39 -11.74
N SER A 79 3.21 5.47 -11.86
CA SER A 79 2.02 5.54 -12.69
C SER A 79 2.42 5.70 -14.17
N LYS A 80 2.23 4.66 -15.00
CA LYS A 80 2.68 4.67 -16.42
C LYS A 80 1.81 5.51 -17.36
N ASN A 81 0.65 5.96 -16.91
CA ASN A 81 -0.33 6.65 -17.75
C ASN A 81 -1.09 7.66 -16.93
N THR A 82 -0.83 8.94 -17.16
CA THR A 82 -1.78 9.99 -16.82
C THR A 82 -1.59 11.19 -17.72
N GLU A 83 -2.39 11.24 -18.79
CA GLU A 83 -2.77 12.53 -19.35
C GLU A 83 -3.56 13.28 -18.25
N ILE A 84 -2.93 14.27 -17.64
CA ILE A 84 -3.58 15.15 -16.67
C ILE A 84 -4.50 16.09 -17.47
N LYS A 85 -5.82 15.99 -17.27
CA LYS A 85 -6.78 16.88 -17.94
C LYS A 85 -6.77 18.26 -17.28
N PHE A 86 -7.17 19.30 -17.99
CA PHE A 86 -7.21 20.67 -17.44
C PHE A 86 -8.00 20.80 -16.13
N HIS A 87 -9.09 20.05 -15.96
CA HIS A 87 -9.87 20.01 -14.71
C HIS A 87 -9.07 19.40 -13.54
N ASP A 88 -8.12 18.51 -13.82
CA ASP A 88 -7.26 17.90 -12.80
C ASP A 88 -6.19 18.89 -12.31
N ALA A 89 -5.77 19.84 -13.16
CA ALA A 89 -4.84 20.92 -12.78
C ALA A 89 -5.43 21.94 -11.78
N LEU A 90 -6.77 21.99 -11.65
CA LEU A 90 -7.46 22.83 -10.66
C LEU A 90 -7.52 22.18 -9.27
N LYS A 91 -7.20 20.88 -9.15
CA LYS A 91 -7.12 20.20 -7.85
C LYS A 91 -5.76 20.48 -7.23
N GLY A 92 -5.73 20.64 -5.90
CA GLY A 92 -4.45 20.61 -5.17
C GLY A 92 -3.69 19.31 -5.47
N THR A 93 -2.36 19.39 -5.52
CA THR A 93 -1.48 18.33 -5.99
C THR A 93 -1.70 16.98 -5.29
N GLY A 94 -1.90 16.98 -3.97
CA GLY A 94 -2.15 15.77 -3.19
C GLY A 94 -3.51 15.11 -3.47
N LEU A 95 -4.56 15.89 -3.76
CA LEU A 95 -5.87 15.36 -4.14
C LEU A 95 -5.80 14.73 -5.53
N LEU A 96 -5.10 15.37 -6.45
CA LEU A 96 -4.87 14.82 -7.78
C LEU A 96 -4.12 13.48 -7.73
N ILE A 97 -3.02 13.39 -6.96
CA ILE A 97 -2.29 12.13 -6.77
C ILE A 97 -3.22 11.04 -6.22
N SER A 98 -4.05 11.39 -5.24
CA SER A 98 -4.95 10.43 -4.59
C SER A 98 -5.98 9.90 -5.59
N ASP A 99 -6.65 10.78 -6.32
CA ASP A 99 -7.62 10.40 -7.36
C ASP A 99 -6.98 9.55 -8.47
N MET A 100 -5.74 9.86 -8.85
CA MET A 100 -5.01 9.10 -9.87
C MET A 100 -4.66 7.69 -9.37
N ALA A 101 -4.16 7.58 -8.14
CA ALA A 101 -3.85 6.30 -7.52
C ALA A 101 -5.11 5.44 -7.38
N ASP A 102 -6.21 6.01 -6.88
CA ASP A 102 -7.49 5.31 -6.70
C ASP A 102 -8.04 4.82 -8.05
N LYS A 103 -8.01 5.66 -9.10
CA LYS A 103 -8.44 5.25 -10.45
C LYS A 103 -7.59 4.11 -10.99
N GLN A 104 -6.27 4.16 -10.79
CA GLN A 104 -5.38 3.11 -11.28
C GLN A 104 -5.53 1.81 -10.49
N ALA A 105 -5.64 1.86 -9.17
CA ALA A 105 -5.95 0.70 -8.35
C ALA A 105 -7.27 0.05 -8.77
N ASN A 106 -8.32 0.84 -8.99
CA ASN A 106 -9.59 0.33 -9.52
C ASN A 106 -9.44 -0.31 -10.91
N GLN A 107 -8.66 0.29 -11.81
CA GLN A 107 -8.36 -0.29 -13.12
C GLN A 107 -7.60 -1.61 -13.02
N LEU A 108 -6.72 -1.78 -12.02
CA LEU A 108 -6.06 -3.05 -11.75
C LEU A 108 -7.06 -4.13 -11.37
N GLY A 109 -8.07 -3.82 -10.56
CA GLY A 109 -9.10 -4.78 -10.15
C GLY A 109 -9.86 -5.46 -11.30
N TYR A 110 -9.92 -4.82 -12.48
CA TYR A 110 -10.55 -5.39 -13.68
C TYR A 110 -9.64 -6.31 -14.51
N LYS A 111 -8.35 -6.41 -14.18
CA LYS A 111 -7.37 -7.22 -14.93
C LYS A 111 -7.41 -8.69 -14.51
N SER A 112 -6.69 -9.53 -15.27
CA SER A 112 -6.45 -10.91 -14.85
C SER A 112 -5.60 -10.93 -13.57
N PHE A 113 -5.70 -11.99 -12.76
CA PHE A 113 -4.92 -12.10 -11.54
C PHE A 113 -3.41 -12.04 -11.81
N VAL A 114 -2.94 -12.74 -12.84
CA VAL A 114 -1.53 -12.75 -13.24
C VAL A 114 -1.06 -11.34 -13.63
N ASP A 115 -1.89 -10.58 -14.36
CA ASP A 115 -1.57 -9.19 -14.72
C ASP A 115 -1.51 -8.30 -13.48
N ILE A 116 -2.44 -8.46 -12.53
CA ILE A 116 -2.43 -7.72 -11.26
C ILE A 116 -1.09 -8.00 -10.57
N VAL A 117 -0.77 -9.27 -10.30
CA VAL A 117 0.48 -9.64 -9.59
C VAL A 117 1.71 -9.11 -10.31
N SER A 118 1.80 -9.25 -11.63
CA SER A 118 2.93 -8.73 -12.41
C SER A 118 3.07 -7.20 -12.29
N ILE A 119 1.96 -6.46 -12.38
CA ILE A 119 1.99 -5.01 -12.24
C ILE A 119 2.36 -4.60 -10.81
N VAL A 120 1.75 -5.21 -9.80
CA VAL A 120 2.04 -4.89 -8.39
C VAL A 120 3.49 -5.23 -8.04
N ALA A 121 4.01 -6.38 -8.48
CA ALA A 121 5.42 -6.76 -8.32
C ALA A 121 6.37 -5.74 -8.95
N SER A 122 6.00 -5.18 -10.11
CA SER A 122 6.79 -4.12 -10.77
C SER A 122 6.89 -2.83 -9.94
N TYR A 123 5.90 -2.52 -9.09
CA TYR A 123 5.98 -1.39 -8.16
C TYR A 123 7.07 -1.59 -7.11
N PHE A 124 7.37 -2.83 -6.76
CA PHE A 124 8.43 -3.20 -5.82
C PHE A 124 9.72 -3.62 -6.53
N HIS A 125 9.81 -3.54 -7.87
CA HIS A 125 10.98 -3.99 -8.62
C HIS A 125 11.39 -5.45 -8.28
N CYS A 126 10.41 -6.31 -8.00
CA CYS A 126 10.64 -7.72 -7.75
C CYS A 126 10.02 -8.58 -8.87
N GLU A 127 10.61 -9.74 -9.09
CA GLU A 127 9.98 -10.83 -9.83
C GLU A 127 9.29 -11.73 -8.83
N PHE A 128 8.01 -12.03 -9.06
CA PHE A 128 7.24 -12.92 -8.20
C PHE A 128 7.00 -14.23 -8.93
N ASN A 129 7.67 -15.29 -8.46
CA ASN A 129 7.54 -16.64 -8.97
C ASN A 129 7.32 -17.59 -7.80
N ASP A 130 6.06 -17.74 -7.41
CA ASP A 130 5.67 -18.55 -6.25
C ASP A 130 4.70 -19.68 -6.68
N PRO A 131 4.88 -20.92 -6.19
CA PRO A 131 3.98 -22.03 -6.50
C PRO A 131 2.51 -21.81 -6.12
N SER A 132 2.22 -20.95 -5.13
CA SER A 132 0.85 -20.60 -4.74
C SER A 132 0.13 -19.79 -5.81
N LEU A 133 0.85 -19.11 -6.72
CA LEU A 133 0.26 -18.26 -7.77
C LEU A 133 -0.81 -19.02 -8.58
N GLU A 134 -0.50 -20.23 -9.03
CA GLU A 134 -1.42 -21.03 -9.84
C GLU A 134 -2.63 -21.51 -9.02
N ILE A 135 -2.43 -21.78 -7.72
CA ILE A 135 -3.51 -22.19 -6.80
C ILE A 135 -4.44 -21.01 -6.56
N VAL A 136 -3.89 -19.83 -6.26
CA VAL A 136 -4.69 -18.59 -6.07
C VAL A 136 -5.43 -18.20 -7.34
N GLN A 137 -4.80 -18.37 -8.51
CA GLN A 137 -5.44 -18.14 -9.81
C GLN A 137 -6.66 -19.06 -10.00
N GLU A 138 -6.51 -20.36 -9.73
CA GLU A 138 -7.60 -21.33 -9.82
C GLU A 138 -8.70 -21.03 -8.78
N PHE A 139 -8.31 -20.64 -7.57
CA PHE A 139 -9.22 -20.28 -6.49
C PHE A 139 -10.08 -19.06 -6.85
N LYS A 140 -9.47 -18.01 -7.44
CA LYS A 140 -10.19 -16.87 -8.04
C LYS A 140 -11.17 -17.34 -9.09
N ALA A 141 -10.69 -18.15 -10.03
CA ALA A 141 -11.50 -18.60 -11.14
C ALA A 141 -12.73 -19.35 -10.61
N THR A 142 -12.55 -20.27 -9.66
CA THR A 142 -13.65 -20.97 -8.99
C THR A 142 -14.63 -20.01 -8.33
N ARG A 143 -14.16 -19.00 -7.58
CA ARG A 143 -15.00 -17.95 -7.00
C ARG A 143 -15.88 -17.29 -8.06
N ASP A 144 -15.29 -16.87 -9.18
CA ASP A 144 -16.02 -16.20 -10.26
C ASP A 144 -17.16 -17.09 -10.82
N ILE A 145 -16.90 -18.37 -11.08
CA ILE A 145 -17.92 -19.27 -11.66
C ILE A 145 -19.00 -19.64 -10.65
N TYR A 146 -18.69 -19.69 -9.36
CA TYR A 146 -19.71 -19.86 -8.32
C TYR A 146 -20.63 -18.63 -8.23
N LEU A 147 -20.08 -17.43 -8.32
CA LEU A 147 -20.86 -16.19 -8.28
C LEU A 147 -21.65 -15.93 -9.57
N HIS A 148 -21.15 -16.35 -10.73
CA HIS A 148 -21.73 -15.99 -12.03
C HIS A 148 -22.39 -17.15 -12.79
N ASN A 149 -22.06 -18.41 -12.49
CA ASN A 149 -22.53 -19.58 -13.24
C ASN A 149 -22.85 -20.78 -12.33
N ALA A 150 -23.24 -20.53 -11.07
CA ALA A 150 -23.62 -21.57 -10.09
C ALA A 150 -22.62 -22.73 -9.99
N GLY A 151 -21.32 -22.42 -10.11
CA GLY A 151 -20.25 -23.41 -9.97
C GLY A 151 -20.07 -24.32 -11.18
N ARG A 152 -20.82 -24.13 -12.28
CA ARG A 152 -20.76 -25.01 -13.47
C ARG A 152 -19.55 -24.68 -14.35
N TRP A 153 -18.72 -25.70 -14.57
CA TRP A 153 -17.53 -25.61 -15.40
C TRP A 153 -17.88 -25.07 -16.80
N ASN A 154 -17.00 -24.24 -17.35
CA ASN A 154 -17.12 -23.76 -18.73
C ASN A 154 -15.73 -23.34 -19.26
N VAL A 155 -15.68 -23.03 -20.56
CA VAL A 155 -14.44 -22.60 -21.24
C VAL A 155 -13.85 -21.32 -20.65
N ILE A 156 -14.67 -20.42 -20.10
CA ILE A 156 -14.20 -19.18 -19.46
C ILE A 156 -13.43 -19.51 -18.18
N TYR A 157 -13.96 -20.42 -17.35
CA TYR A 157 -13.26 -20.93 -16.16
C TYR A 157 -11.95 -21.59 -16.54
N GLN A 158 -11.95 -22.54 -17.49
CA GLN A 158 -10.73 -23.26 -17.89
C GLN A 158 -9.62 -22.30 -18.32
N ARG A 159 -9.96 -21.27 -19.11
CA ARG A 159 -9.02 -20.24 -19.54
C ARG A 159 -8.51 -19.39 -18.37
N LYS A 160 -9.39 -18.98 -17.44
CA LYS A 160 -9.03 -18.12 -16.30
C LYS A 160 -8.23 -18.86 -15.22
N ALA A 161 -8.56 -20.13 -14.97
CA ALA A 161 -7.96 -20.96 -13.92
C ALA A 161 -6.53 -21.41 -14.23
N GLY A 162 -6.13 -21.36 -15.51
CA GLY A 162 -4.74 -21.61 -15.90
C GLY A 162 -4.30 -23.07 -15.71
N PRO A 163 -3.01 -23.33 -15.43
CA PRO A 163 -2.46 -24.69 -15.37
C PRO A 163 -3.11 -25.63 -14.34
N LYS A 164 -3.68 -25.07 -13.26
CA LYS A 164 -4.34 -25.82 -12.18
C LYS A 164 -5.84 -26.02 -12.40
N ALA A 165 -6.39 -25.61 -13.55
CA ALA A 165 -7.81 -25.75 -13.86
C ALA A 165 -8.33 -27.17 -13.61
N ARG A 166 -9.42 -27.29 -12.85
CA ARG A 166 -10.08 -28.57 -12.57
C ARG A 166 -10.84 -29.05 -13.82
N LYS A 167 -10.86 -30.37 -14.00
CA LYS A 167 -11.57 -31.01 -15.12
C LYS A 167 -13.09 -30.81 -14.98
N GLU A 168 -13.77 -30.79 -16.12
CA GLU A 168 -15.23 -30.76 -16.15
C GLU A 168 -15.81 -31.97 -15.38
N PRO A 169 -16.67 -31.74 -14.37
CA PRO A 169 -17.36 -32.82 -13.68
C PRO A 169 -18.32 -33.55 -14.61
N SER A 170 -18.53 -34.85 -14.38
CA SER A 170 -19.55 -35.61 -15.12
C SER A 170 -20.95 -35.01 -14.93
N ASN A 171 -21.78 -35.09 -15.97
CA ASN A 171 -23.17 -34.64 -15.97
C ASN A 171 -23.36 -33.14 -15.68
N CYS A 172 -22.43 -32.28 -16.11
CA CYS A 172 -22.52 -30.81 -15.96
C CYS A 172 -22.74 -30.35 -14.51
N LYS A 173 -22.25 -31.12 -13.53
CA LYS A 173 -22.34 -30.78 -12.12
C LYS A 173 -21.43 -29.59 -11.76
N PRO A 174 -21.75 -28.84 -10.69
CA PRO A 174 -20.84 -27.82 -10.16
C PRO A 174 -19.47 -28.41 -9.77
N LEU A 175 -18.42 -27.57 -9.85
CA LEU A 175 -17.08 -27.91 -9.39
C LEU A 175 -17.07 -28.14 -7.87
N PRO A 176 -16.67 -29.30 -7.35
CA PRO A 176 -16.85 -29.62 -5.92
C PRO A 176 -16.13 -28.63 -4.99
N LEU A 177 -16.83 -28.13 -3.97
CA LEU A 177 -16.27 -27.35 -2.85
C LEU A 177 -16.24 -28.23 -1.59
N ASN A 178 -15.27 -29.14 -1.51
CA ASN A 178 -15.03 -29.87 -0.27
C ASN A 178 -14.25 -28.99 0.72
N ASN A 179 -14.25 -29.37 1.99
CA ASN A 179 -13.62 -28.58 3.05
C ASN A 179 -12.12 -28.43 2.81
N GLN A 180 -11.46 -29.50 2.36
CA GLN A 180 -10.04 -29.50 2.02
C GLN A 180 -9.70 -28.45 0.94
N TYR A 181 -10.49 -28.36 -0.12
CA TYR A 181 -10.29 -27.39 -1.20
C TYR A 181 -10.36 -25.94 -0.69
N ILE A 182 -11.31 -25.68 0.22
CA ILE A 182 -11.46 -24.35 0.82
C ILE A 182 -10.28 -24.04 1.73
N GLU A 183 -9.87 -24.98 2.58
CA GLU A 183 -8.74 -24.82 3.49
C GLU A 183 -7.43 -24.64 2.72
N ASP A 184 -7.15 -25.49 1.72
CA ASP A 184 -5.97 -25.38 0.86
C ASP A 184 -5.92 -24.05 0.12
N GLY A 185 -7.07 -23.60 -0.40
CA GLY A 185 -7.18 -22.32 -1.09
C GLY A 185 -6.87 -21.14 -0.18
N VAL A 186 -7.42 -21.12 1.04
CA VAL A 186 -7.15 -20.05 2.02
C VAL A 186 -5.70 -20.09 2.50
N SER A 187 -5.15 -21.28 2.75
CA SER A 187 -3.72 -21.44 3.05
C SER A 187 -2.85 -20.87 1.92
N ALA A 188 -3.18 -21.15 0.66
CA ALA A 188 -2.46 -20.59 -0.48
C ALA A 188 -2.57 -19.06 -0.57
N LEU A 189 -3.70 -18.44 -0.17
CA LEU A 189 -3.81 -16.97 -0.08
C LEU A 189 -2.86 -16.41 0.98
N ILE A 190 -2.75 -17.06 2.15
CA ILE A 190 -1.87 -16.64 3.24
C ILE A 190 -0.40 -16.79 2.81
N ASP A 191 -0.02 -17.95 2.27
CA ASP A 191 1.33 -18.25 1.78
C ASP A 191 1.74 -17.27 0.68
N PHE A 192 0.81 -16.94 -0.22
CA PHE A 192 1.01 -15.90 -1.23
C PHE A 192 1.32 -14.56 -0.57
N ILE A 193 0.49 -14.10 0.37
CA ILE A 193 0.68 -12.79 1.02
C ILE A 193 2.04 -12.74 1.72
N GLU A 194 2.38 -13.77 2.49
CA GLU A 194 3.66 -13.84 3.21
C GLU A 194 4.85 -13.80 2.24
N THR A 195 4.81 -14.61 1.19
CA THR A 195 5.91 -14.69 0.22
C THR A 195 6.02 -13.43 -0.62
N PHE A 196 4.90 -12.92 -1.12
CA PHE A 196 4.85 -11.69 -1.90
C PHE A 196 5.40 -10.53 -1.08
N HIS A 197 4.94 -10.40 0.16
CA HIS A 197 5.38 -9.35 1.06
C HIS A 197 6.88 -9.40 1.33
N LYS A 198 7.42 -10.60 1.61
CA LYS A 198 8.86 -10.81 1.82
C LYS A 198 9.70 -10.45 0.59
N GLN A 199 9.22 -10.75 -0.61
CA GLN A 199 9.97 -10.50 -1.85
C GLN A 199 9.89 -9.05 -2.34
N GLY A 200 8.77 -8.34 -2.10
CA GLY A 200 8.54 -7.00 -2.63
C GLY A 200 8.39 -5.93 -1.53
N PRO A 201 7.21 -5.82 -0.89
CA PRO A 201 6.90 -4.82 0.14
C PRO A 201 7.91 -4.69 1.29
N GLN A 202 8.56 -5.76 1.74
CA GLN A 202 9.42 -5.75 2.93
C GLN A 202 10.56 -4.72 2.81
N GLN A 203 11.14 -4.53 1.63
CA GLN A 203 12.22 -3.54 1.44
C GLN A 203 11.75 -2.08 1.61
N MET A 204 10.43 -1.86 1.57
CA MET A 204 9.80 -0.56 1.77
C MET A 204 9.39 -0.33 3.23
N GLU A 205 9.51 -1.34 4.11
CA GLU A 205 9.25 -1.20 5.55
C GLU A 205 10.15 -0.16 6.23
N ARG A 206 11.33 0.10 5.63
CA ARG A 206 12.26 1.16 6.07
C ARG A 206 11.75 2.59 5.86
N TYR A 207 10.65 2.79 5.14
CA TYR A 207 10.04 4.11 4.98
C TYR A 207 9.21 4.46 6.22
N ASN A 208 9.78 5.32 7.05
CA ASN A 208 9.25 5.80 8.32
C ASN A 208 9.48 7.32 8.45
N ARG A 209 9.09 7.94 9.58
CA ARG A 209 9.21 9.39 9.79
C ARG A 209 10.67 9.84 9.72
N THR A 210 11.58 9.12 10.35
CA THR A 210 13.02 9.41 10.34
C THR A 210 13.57 9.41 8.91
N LYS A 211 13.27 8.39 8.11
CA LYS A 211 13.73 8.31 6.73
C LYS A 211 13.13 9.42 5.86
N ALA A 212 11.82 9.66 5.98
CA ALA A 212 11.15 10.74 5.25
C ALA A 212 11.78 12.09 5.59
N PHE A 213 11.99 12.38 6.87
CA PHE A 213 12.64 13.60 7.34
C PHE A 213 14.07 13.75 6.82
N ALA A 214 14.87 12.67 6.88
CA ALA A 214 16.25 12.70 6.39
C ALA A 214 16.31 12.96 4.87
N GLU A 215 15.42 12.34 4.09
CA GLU A 215 15.31 12.61 2.65
C GLU A 215 14.84 14.04 2.36
N MET A 216 13.89 14.56 3.15
CA MET A 216 13.47 15.96 3.07
C MET A 216 14.65 16.90 3.32
N TRP A 217 15.44 16.69 4.37
CA TRP A 217 16.62 17.51 4.66
C TRP A 217 17.64 17.44 3.52
N LYS A 218 18.02 16.23 3.10
CA LYS A 218 19.02 15.99 2.03
C LYS A 218 18.65 16.58 0.67
N LYS A 219 17.35 16.77 0.42
CA LYS A 219 16.83 17.41 -0.79
C LYS A 219 16.57 18.90 -0.64
N SER A 220 16.66 19.42 0.59
CA SER A 220 16.47 20.83 0.87
C SER A 220 17.71 21.65 0.49
N ALA A 221 17.54 22.97 0.44
CA ALA A 221 18.66 23.90 0.27
C ALA A 221 19.63 23.95 1.47
N LEU A 222 19.32 23.29 2.59
CA LEU A 222 20.16 23.30 3.79
C LEU A 222 21.30 22.26 3.73
N GLU A 223 21.11 21.15 3.01
CA GLU A 223 22.08 20.04 2.94
C GLU A 223 23.49 20.47 2.50
N PRO A 224 23.67 21.37 1.50
CA PRO A 224 25.00 21.85 1.14
C PRO A 224 25.67 22.72 2.20
N LEU A 225 24.93 23.25 3.17
CA LEU A 225 25.42 24.14 4.24
C LEU A 225 25.78 23.35 5.49
N ILE A 226 24.89 22.45 5.90
CA ILE A 226 25.09 21.50 7.00
C ILE A 226 24.49 20.17 6.57
N SER A 227 25.31 19.13 6.55
CA SER A 227 24.85 17.79 6.20
C SER A 227 23.80 17.30 7.20
N PHE A 228 22.92 16.40 6.78
CA PHE A 228 21.95 15.78 7.69
C PHE A 228 22.61 15.21 8.96
N ASP A 229 23.74 14.52 8.79
CA ASP A 229 24.43 13.85 9.88
C ASP A 229 25.10 14.85 10.85
N ASP A 230 25.44 16.06 10.39
CA ASP A 230 25.95 17.14 11.25
C ASP A 230 24.83 17.90 11.97
N ALA A 231 23.65 17.98 11.36
CA ALA A 231 22.51 18.72 11.87
C ALA A 231 21.63 17.91 12.86
N TRP A 232 21.54 16.60 12.69
CA TRP A 232 20.58 15.76 13.40
C TRP A 232 21.21 14.48 13.98
N ASP A 233 20.71 14.03 15.12
CA ASP A 233 20.94 12.69 15.65
C ASP A 233 19.75 11.79 15.32
N VAL A 234 20.03 10.57 14.85
CA VAL A 234 19.01 9.53 14.66
C VAL A 234 18.94 8.67 15.91
N GLU A 235 17.76 8.59 16.51
CA GLU A 235 17.51 7.79 17.71
C GLU A 235 16.70 6.53 17.40
N PRO A 236 16.72 5.52 18.29
CA PRO A 236 15.81 4.39 18.21
C PRO A 236 14.33 4.83 18.20
N ASN A 237 13.46 3.95 17.70
CA ASN A 237 12.00 4.15 17.67
C ASN A 237 11.50 5.27 16.73
N ASP A 238 12.14 5.44 15.57
CA ASP A 238 11.68 6.39 14.54
C ASP A 238 11.65 7.83 15.08
N MET A 239 12.79 8.25 15.67
CA MET A 239 13.00 9.55 16.29
C MET A 239 14.25 10.23 15.72
N ILE A 240 14.24 11.56 15.74
CA ILE A 240 15.39 12.42 15.41
C ILE A 240 15.54 13.49 16.48
N ARG A 241 16.75 14.04 16.67
CA ARG A 241 16.98 15.21 17.53
C ARG A 241 17.88 16.24 16.86
N PRO A 242 17.58 17.54 17.01
CA PRO A 242 18.46 18.59 16.51
C PRO A 242 19.75 18.64 17.33
N LYS A 243 20.88 18.81 16.66
CA LYS A 243 22.18 19.09 17.28
C LYS A 243 22.35 20.58 17.57
N ASP A 244 23.24 20.90 18.49
CA ASP A 244 23.53 22.29 18.91
C ASP A 244 23.95 23.20 17.75
N ILE A 245 24.54 22.64 16.69
CA ILE A 245 24.94 23.39 15.50
C ILE A 245 23.75 24.11 14.84
N LEU A 246 22.55 23.53 14.89
CA LEU A 246 21.36 24.15 14.30
C LEU A 246 20.96 25.47 14.98
N TYR A 247 21.29 25.62 16.27
CA TYR A 247 20.98 26.83 17.06
C TYR A 247 22.10 27.87 17.05
N THR A 248 23.32 27.44 16.74
CA THR A 248 24.53 28.28 16.79
C THR A 248 25.01 28.74 15.41
N TYR A 249 24.58 28.08 14.35
CA TYR A 249 24.92 28.45 12.98
C TYR A 249 24.28 29.78 12.56
N GLY A 250 25.05 30.60 11.84
CA GLY A 250 24.63 31.93 11.36
C GLY A 250 23.74 31.87 10.13
N TRP A 251 22.53 31.30 10.25
CA TRP A 251 21.57 31.18 9.16
C TRP A 251 21.20 32.56 8.59
N SER A 252 21.14 32.67 7.26
CA SER A 252 20.47 33.78 6.62
C SER A 252 18.96 33.75 6.92
N GLY A 253 18.26 34.87 6.70
CA GLY A 253 16.83 34.94 6.99
C GLY A 253 16.01 33.86 6.27
N SER A 254 16.30 33.57 5.00
CA SER A 254 15.57 32.55 4.22
C SER A 254 15.87 31.12 4.67
N GLU A 255 17.12 30.83 5.04
CA GLU A 255 17.52 29.53 5.59
C GLU A 255 16.90 29.31 6.97
N LYS A 256 16.83 30.36 7.79
CA LYS A 256 16.23 30.31 9.13
C LYS A 256 14.77 29.83 9.08
N TYR A 257 13.95 30.33 8.16
CA TYR A 257 12.58 29.85 7.98
C TYR A 257 12.50 28.36 7.63
N LEU A 258 13.44 27.85 6.83
CA LEU A 258 13.47 26.44 6.44
C LEU A 258 13.95 25.55 7.60
N VAL A 259 14.93 26.01 8.38
CA VAL A 259 15.38 25.35 9.61
C VAL A 259 14.24 25.30 10.63
N ASP A 260 13.53 26.42 10.82
CA ASP A 260 12.37 26.49 11.71
C ASP A 260 11.26 25.53 11.28
N PHE A 261 11.01 25.40 9.97
CA PHE A 261 10.10 24.38 9.44
C PHE A 261 10.52 22.95 9.87
N PHE A 262 11.79 22.58 9.73
CA PHE A 262 12.25 21.26 10.19
C PHE A 262 12.15 21.09 11.72
N LEU A 263 12.38 22.16 12.48
CA LEU A 263 12.20 22.15 13.94
C LEU A 263 10.73 22.06 14.36
N ILE A 264 9.78 22.55 13.55
CA ILE A 264 8.33 22.29 13.76
C ILE A 264 8.02 20.82 13.61
N ILE A 265 8.57 20.16 12.58
CA ILE A 265 8.36 18.72 12.37
C ILE A 265 8.87 17.91 13.57
N PHE A 266 10.03 18.30 14.12
CA PHE A 266 10.59 17.70 15.33
C PHE A 266 9.77 18.01 16.60
N GLY A 267 9.58 19.28 16.95
CA GLY A 267 9.08 19.71 18.26
C GLY A 267 7.57 19.97 18.33
N GLY A 268 6.85 19.83 17.20
CA GLY A 268 5.45 20.18 17.06
C GLY A 268 5.17 21.64 17.43
N LYS A 269 3.94 21.92 17.89
CA LYS A 269 3.51 23.27 18.34
C LYS A 269 4.25 23.79 19.58
N ASN A 270 5.02 22.93 20.26
CA ASN A 270 5.74 23.29 21.48
C ASN A 270 7.09 23.95 21.19
N HIS A 271 7.56 23.96 19.94
CA HIS A 271 8.72 24.76 19.57
C HIS A 271 8.32 26.24 19.51
N LYS A 272 8.57 26.94 20.63
CA LYS A 272 8.16 28.34 20.89
C LYS A 272 8.99 29.40 20.15
N SER A 273 9.55 29.10 18.97
CA SER A 273 10.07 30.17 18.13
C SER A 273 8.88 30.85 17.46
N VAL A 274 8.67 32.11 17.88
CA VAL A 274 7.81 33.16 17.32
C VAL A 274 7.25 32.80 15.96
N GLU A 275 5.93 32.56 15.88
CA GLU A 275 5.18 32.47 14.62
C GLU A 275 5.94 31.70 13.54
N SER A 276 6.17 30.40 13.78
CA SER A 276 6.78 29.49 12.83
C SER A 276 5.85 29.31 11.63
N ASP A 277 5.92 30.29 10.74
CA ASP A 277 4.98 30.44 9.66
C ASP A 277 5.44 29.58 8.50
N VAL A 278 4.87 28.37 8.42
CA VAL A 278 5.03 27.51 7.24
C VAL A 278 4.66 28.27 5.96
N HIS A 279 3.79 29.28 6.04
CA HIS A 279 3.53 30.19 4.93
C HIS A 279 4.72 31.08 4.59
N GLU A 280 5.51 31.55 5.56
CA GLU A 280 6.76 32.28 5.31
C GLU A 280 7.82 31.36 4.68
N ALA A 281 7.91 30.10 5.12
CA ALA A 281 8.78 29.11 4.47
C ALA A 281 8.38 28.93 3.00
N LEU A 282 7.08 28.81 2.68
CA LEU A 282 6.60 28.73 1.29
C LEU A 282 6.76 30.04 0.51
N ARG A 283 6.62 31.19 1.16
CA ARG A 283 6.84 32.50 0.53
C ARG A 283 8.30 32.68 0.11
N ARG A 284 9.23 32.20 0.94
CA ARG A 284 10.67 32.23 0.67
C ARG A 284 11.16 31.13 -0.25
N TRP A 285 10.52 29.96 -0.18
CA TRP A 285 10.82 28.79 -0.98
C TRP A 285 9.60 28.42 -1.83
N PRO A 286 9.46 29.02 -3.03
CA PRO A 286 8.34 28.76 -3.93
C PRO A 286 8.19 27.27 -4.27
N SER A 287 6.97 26.87 -4.65
CA SER A 287 6.60 25.48 -4.94
C SER A 287 7.37 24.85 -6.12
N GLU A 288 8.01 25.67 -6.94
CA GLU A 288 8.89 25.24 -8.02
C GLU A 288 10.27 24.79 -7.52
N THR A 289 10.65 25.18 -6.30
CA THR A 289 11.93 24.80 -5.68
C THR A 289 11.81 23.48 -4.93
N ALA A 290 12.94 22.77 -4.76
CA ALA A 290 12.97 21.53 -3.99
C ALA A 290 12.48 21.73 -2.54
N SER A 291 12.95 22.79 -1.86
CA SER A 291 12.51 23.16 -0.51
C SER A 291 11.01 23.46 -0.43
N GLY A 292 10.45 24.19 -1.39
CA GLY A 292 9.01 24.45 -1.44
C GLY A 292 8.19 23.18 -1.64
N GLN A 293 8.64 22.27 -2.52
CA GLN A 293 8.01 20.96 -2.71
C GLN A 293 8.06 20.09 -1.45
N ILE A 294 9.15 20.15 -0.67
CA ILE A 294 9.26 19.47 0.62
C ILE A 294 8.21 19.99 1.61
N VAL A 295 8.07 21.32 1.72
CA VAL A 295 7.10 21.95 2.63
C VAL A 295 5.66 21.60 2.23
N LEU A 296 5.33 21.68 0.94
CA LEU A 296 4.01 21.30 0.42
C LEU A 296 3.71 19.81 0.67
N SER A 297 4.67 18.93 0.38
CA SER A 297 4.56 17.49 0.64
C SER A 297 4.23 17.20 2.10
N TRP A 298 4.86 17.91 3.04
CA TRP A 298 4.56 17.76 4.47
C TRP A 298 3.20 18.35 4.84
N LEU A 299 2.82 19.52 4.29
CA LEU A 299 1.49 20.11 4.56
C LEU A 299 0.33 19.23 4.10
N GLU A 300 0.50 18.52 2.99
CA GLU A 300 -0.51 17.59 2.47
C GLU A 300 -0.67 16.34 3.35
N TYR A 301 0.41 15.90 3.99
CA TYR A 301 0.42 14.74 4.87
C TYR A 301 1.37 14.97 6.05
N PRO A 302 0.94 15.74 7.06
CA PRO A 302 1.83 16.16 8.14
C PRO A 302 2.14 15.01 9.06
N PHE A 303 3.40 14.94 9.46
CA PHE A 303 3.87 14.08 10.54
C PHE A 303 4.75 14.87 11.49
N THR A 304 4.81 14.45 12.74
CA THR A 304 5.73 14.99 13.74
C THR A 304 6.37 13.84 14.49
N PHE A 305 7.45 14.11 15.21
CA PHE A 305 8.14 13.12 16.04
C PHE A 305 7.48 12.96 17.42
#